data_AF-A0AAI9WMD5-F1
#
_entry.id   AF-A0AAI9WMD5-F1
#
_cell.length_a   1.000
_cell.length_b   1.000
_cell.length_c   1.000
_cell.angle_alpha   90.00
_cell.angle_beta   90.00
_cell.angle_gamma   90.00
#
_symmetry.space_group_name_H-M   'P 1'
#
loop_
_entity.id
_entity.type
_entity.pdbx_description
1 polymer ?
#
loop_
_entity_poly.entity_id
_entity_poly.type
_entity_poly.pdbx_seq_one_letter_code
_entity_poly.pdbx_strand_id
1 'polypeptide(L)'
;TERSAGIRRPGSAALDLAWVACGRYDGFWELKLNPWDICAGGLLVLEAGGLITDLEGGENWLESGNVCAGNPKIFAQLLPLVGTIKAEPAENAGNPEAKAPRRTLSTKKSE
;
A
#
# COMPACT_ATOMS: atom_id res chain seq x y z
N THR A 1 -5.82 -16.62 10.95
CA THR A 1 -4.72 -16.34 11.90
C THR A 1 -3.89 -17.56 12.24
N GLU A 2 -4.26 -18.79 11.85
CA GLU A 2 -3.42 -19.98 12.10
C GLU A 2 -1.99 -19.89 11.53
N ARG A 3 -1.76 -19.06 10.49
CA ARG A 3 -0.45 -18.91 9.85
C ARG A 3 0.33 -17.65 10.25
N SER A 4 -0.15 -16.86 11.21
CA SER A 4 0.54 -15.66 11.68
C SER A 4 0.36 -15.45 13.18
N ALA A 5 1.37 -14.89 13.85
CA ALA A 5 1.27 -14.58 15.29
C ALA A 5 0.27 -13.46 15.60
N GLY A 6 -0.08 -12.64 14.60
CA GLY A 6 -1.10 -11.60 14.71
C GLY A 6 -1.23 -10.78 13.44
N ILE A 7 -2.34 -10.06 13.31
CA ILE A 7 -2.56 -9.08 12.25
C ILE A 7 -2.74 -7.72 12.93
N ARG A 8 -2.24 -6.66 12.28
CA ARG A 8 -2.34 -5.28 12.74
C ARG A 8 -2.97 -4.41 11.65
N ARG A 9 -3.67 -3.36 12.07
CA ARG A 9 -4.38 -2.40 11.20
C ARG A 9 -4.34 -1.01 11.86
N PRO A 10 -3.20 -0.30 11.80
CA PRO A 10 -3.09 1.04 12.38
C PRO A 10 -3.80 2.12 11.55
N GLY A 11 -4.22 1.80 10.31
CA GLY A 11 -5.02 2.68 9.46
C GLY A 11 -4.22 3.64 8.59
N SER A 12 -2.92 3.40 8.39
CA SER A 12 -2.07 4.19 7.51
C SER A 12 -1.11 3.30 6.72
N ALA A 13 -1.40 3.10 5.43
CA ALA A 13 -0.60 2.24 4.55
C ALA A 13 0.86 2.70 4.44
N ALA A 14 1.11 4.02 4.40
CA ALA A 14 2.46 4.56 4.36
C ALA A 14 3.27 4.18 5.61
N LEU A 15 2.65 4.19 6.79
CA LEU A 15 3.28 3.78 8.04
C LEU A 15 3.51 2.26 8.08
N ASP A 16 2.53 1.49 7.60
CA ASP A 16 2.63 0.04 7.53
C ASP A 16 3.80 -0.41 6.64
N LEU A 17 3.97 0.21 5.47
CA LEU A 17 5.11 -0.03 4.58
C LEU A 17 6.45 0.37 5.24
N ALA A 18 6.50 1.50 5.95
CA ALA A 18 7.69 1.89 6.69
C ALA A 18 8.02 0.91 7.83
N TRP A 19 7.01 0.29 8.44
CA TRP A 19 7.19 -0.76 9.45
C TRP A 19 7.65 -2.09 8.87
N VAL A 20 7.24 -2.43 7.64
CA VAL A 20 7.84 -3.54 6.90
C VAL A 20 9.30 -3.25 6.59
N ALA A 21 9.62 -2.05 6.10
CA ALA A 21 10.99 -1.65 5.78
C ALA A 21 11.94 -1.70 6.99
N CYS A 22 11.48 -1.33 8.19
CA CYS A 22 12.28 -1.44 9.41
C CYS A 22 12.17 -2.80 10.14
N GLY A 23 11.50 -3.80 9.54
CA GLY A 23 11.39 -5.15 10.08
C GLY A 23 10.51 -5.29 11.32
N ARG A 24 9.67 -4.29 11.61
CA ARG A 24 8.65 -4.40 12.68
C ARG A 24 7.51 -5.33 12.26
N TYR A 25 7.14 -5.30 10.98
CA TYR A 25 6.17 -6.19 10.37
C TYR A 25 6.86 -7.08 9.33
N ASP A 26 6.46 -8.35 9.29
CA ASP A 26 7.00 -9.33 8.35
C ASP A 26 6.46 -9.15 6.92
N GLY A 27 5.24 -8.59 6.82
CA GLY A 27 4.59 -8.29 5.55
C GLY A 27 3.33 -7.44 5.71
N PHE A 28 2.91 -6.86 4.60
CA PHE A 28 1.78 -5.95 4.47
C PHE A 28 1.04 -6.26 3.18
N TRP A 29 -0.29 -6.21 3.20
CA TRP A 29 -1.09 -6.26 1.99
C TRP A 29 -2.35 -5.40 2.13
N GLU A 30 -2.70 -4.70 1.06
CA GLU A 30 -3.91 -3.89 0.99
C GLU A 30 -4.36 -3.69 -0.46
N LEU A 31 -5.65 -3.37 -0.63
CA LEU A 31 -6.32 -3.22 -1.92
C LEU A 31 -6.75 -1.77 -2.10
N LYS A 32 -6.77 -1.29 -3.35
CA LYS A 32 -7.33 0.01 -3.74
C LYS A 32 -6.71 1.21 -2.99
N LEU A 33 -5.41 1.17 -2.75
CA LEU A 33 -4.63 2.29 -2.25
C LEU A 33 -4.35 3.29 -3.39
N ASN A 34 -4.25 4.57 -3.03
CA ASN A 34 -3.82 5.57 -4.00
C ASN A 34 -2.29 5.56 -4.15
N PRO A 35 -1.75 5.97 -5.31
CA PRO A 35 -0.31 5.99 -5.54
C PRO A 35 0.46 6.77 -4.46
N TRP A 36 -0.06 7.91 -4.01
CA TRP A 36 0.61 8.74 -2.99
C TRP A 36 0.73 8.07 -1.62
N ASP A 37 -0.13 7.10 -1.30
CA ASP A 37 -0.07 6.36 -0.04
C ASP A 37 1.01 5.26 -0.10
N ILE A 38 1.40 4.83 -1.31
CA ILE A 38 2.32 3.70 -1.53
C ILE A 38 3.71 4.17 -1.94
N CYS A 39 3.84 5.17 -2.82
CA CYS A 39 5.11 5.54 -3.48
C CYS A 39 6.30 5.64 -2.52
N ALA A 40 6.14 6.40 -1.42
CA ALA A 40 7.20 6.61 -0.45
C ALA A 40 7.53 5.32 0.32
N GLY A 41 6.50 4.59 0.77
CA GLY A 41 6.66 3.35 1.53
C GLY A 41 7.27 2.22 0.68
N GLY A 42 6.85 2.10 -0.58
CA GLY A 42 7.38 1.13 -1.53
C GLY A 42 8.88 1.31 -1.76
N LEU A 43 9.33 2.56 -1.94
CA LEU A 43 10.76 2.85 -2.07
C LEU A 43 11.54 2.45 -0.80
N LEU A 44 11.01 2.75 0.40
CA LEU A 44 11.65 2.34 1.66
C LEU A 44 11.79 0.81 1.76
N VAL A 45 10.75 0.07 1.36
CA VAL A 45 10.78 -1.40 1.36
C VAL A 45 11.84 -1.92 0.39
N LEU A 46 11.91 -1.37 -0.82
CA LEU A 46 12.91 -1.76 -1.83
C LEU A 46 14.34 -1.50 -1.35
N GLU A 47 14.63 -0.32 -0.81
CA GLU A 47 15.95 0.05 -0.29
C GLU A 47 16.34 -0.76 0.96
N ALA A 48 15.36 -1.20 1.75
CA ALA A 48 15.59 -2.11 2.87
C ALA A 48 15.86 -3.57 2.43
N GLY A 49 15.83 -3.87 1.13
CA GLY A 49 15.98 -5.23 0.59
C GLY A 49 14.70 -6.07 0.69
N GLY A 50 13.56 -5.44 0.90
CA GLY A 50 12.23 -6.05 0.82
C GLY A 50 11.74 -6.23 -0.62
N LEU A 51 10.64 -6.94 -0.75
CA LEU A 51 9.93 -7.10 -2.03
C LEU A 51 8.57 -6.43 -1.95
N ILE A 52 8.15 -5.82 -3.05
CA ILE A 52 6.82 -5.22 -3.22
C ILE A 52 6.29 -5.59 -4.62
N THR A 53 5.06 -6.10 -4.67
CA THR A 53 4.37 -6.47 -5.91
C THR A 53 2.88 -6.21 -5.80
N ASP A 54 2.17 -6.38 -6.92
CA ASP A 54 0.72 -6.56 -6.92
C ASP A 54 0.36 -7.94 -6.31
N LEU A 55 -0.92 -8.20 -6.06
CA LEU A 55 -1.44 -9.50 -5.63
C LEU A 55 -1.22 -10.62 -6.65
N GLU A 56 -0.99 -10.26 -7.91
CA GLU A 56 -0.63 -11.19 -8.99
C GLU A 56 0.89 -11.43 -9.07
N GLY A 57 1.69 -10.76 -8.25
CA GLY A 57 3.16 -10.85 -8.29
C GLY A 57 3.81 -9.95 -9.35
N GLY A 58 3.05 -9.07 -10.00
CA GLY A 58 3.56 -8.12 -11.01
C GLY A 58 4.10 -6.81 -10.42
N GLU A 59 4.69 -5.99 -11.28
CA GLU A 59 5.27 -4.68 -10.94
C GLU A 59 4.25 -3.52 -10.97
N ASN A 60 2.99 -3.81 -11.32
CA ASN A 60 1.94 -2.79 -11.51
C ASN A 60 1.27 -2.31 -10.21
N TRP A 61 1.87 -2.55 -9.04
CA TRP A 61 1.31 -2.23 -7.72
C TRP A 61 1.04 -0.74 -7.49
N LEU A 62 1.74 0.15 -8.21
CA LEU A 62 1.49 1.59 -8.20
C LEU A 62 0.21 1.97 -8.94
N GLU A 63 -0.09 1.29 -10.05
CA GLU A 63 -1.21 1.62 -10.93
C GLU A 63 -2.49 0.90 -10.50
N SER A 64 -2.39 -0.35 -10.06
CA SER A 64 -3.53 -1.14 -9.60
C SER A 64 -4.02 -0.71 -8.22
N GLY A 65 -3.16 -0.06 -7.43
CA GLY A 65 -3.42 0.27 -6.02
C GLY A 65 -3.47 -0.95 -5.12
N ASN A 66 -3.12 -2.12 -5.64
CA ASN A 66 -3.08 -3.38 -4.93
C ASN A 66 -1.62 -3.67 -4.59
N VAL A 67 -1.36 -3.83 -3.30
CA VAL A 67 0.00 -3.91 -2.79
C VAL A 67 0.15 -5.13 -1.92
N CYS A 68 1.20 -5.89 -2.17
CA CYS A 68 1.75 -6.92 -1.30
C CYS A 68 3.23 -6.58 -1.08
N ALA A 69 3.65 -6.39 0.17
CA ALA A 69 5.03 -6.08 0.53
C ALA A 69 5.51 -6.98 1.67
N GLY A 70 6.79 -7.32 1.70
CA GLY A 70 7.35 -8.12 2.79
C GLY A 70 8.82 -8.45 2.66
N ASN A 71 9.35 -9.09 3.70
CA ASN A 71 10.71 -9.65 3.68
C ASN A 71 10.78 -10.80 2.65
N PRO A 72 11.86 -10.94 1.85
CA PRO A 72 12.03 -12.03 0.89
C PRO A 72 11.69 -13.44 1.43
N LYS A 73 11.98 -13.73 2.70
CA LYS A 73 11.69 -15.04 3.33
C LYS A 73 10.19 -15.30 3.54
N ILE A 74 9.43 -14.26 3.85
CA ILE A 74 7.99 -14.35 4.14
C ILE A 74 7.16 -14.09 2.88
N PHE A 75 7.68 -13.27 1.97
CA PHE A 75 7.02 -12.87 0.74
C PHE A 75 6.53 -14.06 -0.10
N ALA A 76 7.37 -15.10 -0.25
CA ALA A 76 7.03 -16.33 -0.98
C ALA A 76 5.85 -17.10 -0.37
N GLN A 77 5.62 -16.96 0.95
CA GLN A 77 4.48 -17.56 1.63
C GLN A 77 3.26 -16.63 1.66
N LEU A 78 3.50 -15.31 1.70
CA LEU A 78 2.46 -14.30 1.77
C LEU A 78 1.71 -14.17 0.44
N LEU A 79 2.42 -14.06 -0.68
CA LEU A 79 1.81 -13.80 -1.99
C LEU A 79 0.75 -14.86 -2.37
N PRO A 80 0.97 -16.18 -2.23
CA PRO A 80 -0.07 -17.17 -2.54
C PRO A 80 -1.30 -17.08 -1.62
N LEU A 81 -1.11 -16.68 -0.36
CA LEU A 81 -2.21 -16.52 0.60
C LEU A 81 -3.09 -15.32 0.25
N VAL A 82 -2.48 -14.23 -0.25
CA VAL A 82 -3.20 -13.01 -0.61
C VAL A 82 -3.71 -13.05 -2.05
N GLY A 83 -2.97 -13.62 -3.00
CA GLY A 83 -3.33 -13.72 -4.43
C GLY A 83 -4.56 -14.58 -4.74
N THR A 84 -5.10 -15.29 -3.74
CA THR A 84 -6.43 -15.93 -3.85
C THR A 84 -7.56 -14.90 -3.90
N ILE A 85 -7.28 -13.66 -3.45
CA ILE A 85 -8.22 -12.55 -3.49
C ILE A 85 -8.18 -11.97 -4.91
N LYS A 86 -9.19 -12.29 -5.72
CA LYS A 86 -9.41 -11.59 -6.99
C LYS A 86 -9.70 -10.12 -6.69
N ALA A 87 -8.77 -9.24 -7.02
CA ALA A 87 -9.06 -7.82 -7.05
C ALA A 87 -9.85 -7.53 -8.34
N GLU A 88 -11.01 -6.89 -8.20
CA GLU A 88 -11.68 -6.29 -9.35
C GLU A 88 -10.75 -5.21 -9.94
N PRO A 89 -10.56 -5.17 -11.27
CA PRO A 89 -9.66 -4.22 -11.90
C PRO A 89 -10.06 -2.79 -11.52
N ALA A 90 -9.07 -1.94 -11.24
CA ALA A 90 -9.25 -0.54 -10.92
C ALA A 90 -9.78 0.23 -12.14
N GLU A 91 -11.08 0.13 -12.42
CA GLU A 91 -11.78 1.08 -13.27
C GLU A 91 -11.71 2.45 -12.60
N ASN A 92 -10.96 3.39 -13.21
CA ASN A 92 -10.79 4.80 -12.86
C ASN A 92 -9.53 5.24 -12.08
N ALA A 93 -8.34 4.71 -12.43
CA ALA A 93 -7.08 5.44 -12.23
C ALA A 93 -6.86 6.61 -13.25
N GLY A 94 -7.95 7.15 -13.80
CA GLY A 94 -7.95 8.16 -14.87
C GLY A 94 -8.79 9.41 -14.61
N ASN A 95 -9.29 9.63 -13.37
CA ASN A 95 -9.93 10.89 -13.01
C ASN A 95 -9.00 11.75 -12.12
N PRO A 96 -8.33 12.79 -12.63
CA PRO A 96 -7.45 13.66 -11.85
C PRO A 96 -8.18 14.53 -10.81
N GLU A 97 -9.51 14.46 -10.72
CA GLU A 97 -10.35 15.37 -9.94
C GLU A 97 -10.75 14.87 -8.54
N ALA A 98 -10.42 13.63 -8.15
CA ALA A 98 -10.68 13.12 -6.79
C ALA A 98 -9.60 13.53 -5.76
N LYS A 99 -8.90 14.65 -5.99
CA LYS A 99 -7.92 15.18 -5.05
C LYS A 99 -8.69 15.86 -3.91
N ALA A 100 -8.39 15.45 -2.67
CA ALA A 100 -8.96 15.97 -1.41
C ALA A 100 -9.33 17.46 -1.49
N PRO A 101 -10.49 17.90 -0.97
CA PRO A 101 -10.98 19.26 -1.15
C PRO A 101 -9.90 20.24 -0.72
N ARG A 102 -9.36 20.98 -1.70
CA ARG A 102 -8.35 22.00 -1.51
C ARG A 102 -8.99 23.05 -0.61
N ARG A 103 -8.67 23.03 0.70
CA ARG A 103 -9.12 24.04 1.65
C ARG A 103 -8.62 25.39 1.14
N THR A 104 -9.48 26.13 0.45
CA THR A 104 -9.24 27.52 0.12
C THR A 104 -9.34 28.29 1.43
N LEU A 105 -8.20 28.74 1.94
CA LEU A 105 -8.17 29.73 3.01
C LEU A 105 -8.79 31.02 2.46
N SER A 106 -10.11 31.16 2.61
CA SER A 106 -10.79 32.42 2.31
C SER A 106 -10.40 33.43 3.39
N THR A 107 -9.48 34.32 3.04
CA THR A 107 -9.21 35.53 3.81
C THR A 107 -10.44 36.42 3.74
N LYS A 108 -11.30 36.38 4.76
CA LYS A 108 -12.30 37.43 4.97
C LYS A 108 -11.56 38.72 5.31
N LYS A 109 -11.50 39.65 4.34
CA LYS A 109 -11.18 41.05 4.60
C LYS A 109 -12.43 41.69 5.22
N SER A 110 -12.27 42.20 6.44
CA SER A 110 -13.29 42.93 7.19
C SER A 110 -13.50 44.32 6.58
N GLU A 111 -14.76 44.65 6.27
CA GLU A 111 -15.30 46.00 6.23
C GLU A 111 -16.36 46.13 7.33
#